data_AF-A0A366KBY2-F1
#
_entry.id   AF-A0A366KBY2-F1
#
_cell.length_a   1.000
_cell.length_b   1.000
_cell.length_c   1.000
_cell.angle_alpha   90.00
_cell.angle_beta   90.00
_cell.angle_gamma   90.00
#
_symmetry.space_group_name_H-M   'P 1'
#
loop_
_entity.id
_entity.type
_entity.pdbx_description
1 polymer ?
#
loop_
_entity_poly.entity_id
_entity_poly.type
_entity_poly.pdbx_seq_one_letter_code
_entity_poly.pdbx_strand_id
1 'polypeptide(L)' 'MDKQTLIDKLTDADGVDDIVAISKEAGKSLNFEEADKLLGRIMQTKNDAAQLAGDTVEKIATEFFGI' A
#
# COMPACT_ATOMS: atom_id res chain seq x y z
N MET A 1 10.24 -9.56 1.60
CA MET A 1 10.56 -8.15 1.29
C MET A 1 10.78 -7.42 2.61
N ASP A 2 11.69 -6.45 2.68
CA ASP A 2 11.83 -5.60 3.87
C ASP A 2 10.80 -4.44 3.87
N LYS A 3 10.62 -3.81 5.03
CA LYS A 3 9.62 -2.75 5.24
C LYS A 3 9.82 -1.56 4.31
N GLN A 4 11.05 -1.10 4.12
CA GLN A 4 11.35 0.10 3.32
C GLN A 4 11.03 -0.16 1.85
N THR A 5 11.49 -1.30 1.31
CA THR A 5 11.19 -1.71 -0.06
C THR A 5 9.69 -1.86 -0.31
N LEU A 6 8.92 -2.35 0.67
CA LEU A 6 7.47 -2.43 0.55
C LEU A 6 6.83 -1.05 0.47
N ILE A 7 7.24 -0.12 1.33
CA ILE A 7 6.72 1.25 1.34
C ILE A 7 7.01 1.96 0.03
N ASP A 8 8.23 1.85 -0.47
CA ASP A 8 8.64 2.48 -1.73
C ASP A 8 7.80 1.95 -2.90
N LYS A 9 7.65 0.61 -3.00
CA LYS A 9 6.82 -0.02 -4.02
C LYS A 9 5.33 0.35 -3.92
N LEU A 10 4.77 0.41 -2.72
CA LEU A 10 3.37 0.83 -2.53
C LEU A 10 3.19 2.31 -2.88
N THR A 11 4.19 3.14 -2.61
CA THR A 11 4.17 4.57 -2.97
C THR A 11 4.19 4.76 -4.48
N ASP A 12 4.95 3.93 -5.20
CA ASP A 12 5.07 3.97 -6.66
C ASP A 12 3.97 3.18 -7.39
N ALA A 13 3.06 2.49 -6.68
CA ALA A 13 1.98 1.74 -7.31
C ALA A 13 0.98 2.69 -8.01
N ASP A 14 0.71 2.42 -9.28
CA ASP A 14 -0.20 3.20 -10.12
C ASP A 14 -1.53 2.46 -10.38
N GLY A 15 -1.53 1.13 -10.28
CA GLY A 15 -2.70 0.30 -10.55
C GLY A 15 -2.93 -0.84 -9.56
N VAL A 16 -4.12 -1.44 -9.66
CA VAL A 16 -4.52 -2.60 -8.83
C VAL A 16 -3.61 -3.79 -9.10
N ASP A 17 -3.15 -3.96 -10.34
CA ASP A 17 -2.22 -5.02 -10.72
C ASP A 17 -0.87 -4.91 -9.99
N ASP A 18 -0.37 -3.68 -9.79
CA ASP A 18 0.87 -3.44 -9.03
C ASP A 18 0.69 -3.87 -7.58
N ILE A 19 -0.43 -3.49 -6.97
CA ILE A 19 -0.74 -3.88 -5.59
C ILE A 19 -0.83 -5.40 -5.45
N VAL A 20 -1.49 -6.09 -6.39
CA VAL A 20 -1.56 -7.56 -6.40
C VAL A 20 -0.16 -8.15 -6.50
N ALA A 21 0.71 -7.64 -7.37
CA ALA A 21 2.09 -8.10 -7.53
C ALA A 21 2.92 -7.89 -6.25
N ILE A 22 2.92 -6.67 -5.71
CA ILE A 22 3.62 -6.29 -4.48
C ILE A 22 3.16 -7.17 -3.32
N SER A 23 1.85 -7.41 -3.22
CA SER A 23 1.29 -8.22 -2.14
C SER A 23 1.81 -9.66 -2.18
N LYS A 24 1.88 -10.27 -3.37
CA LYS A 24 2.46 -11.60 -3.56
C LYS A 24 3.94 -11.64 -3.18
N GLU A 25 4.73 -10.62 -3.56
CA GLU A 25 6.14 -10.52 -3.18
C GLU A 25 6.33 -10.32 -1.66
N ALA A 26 5.39 -9.67 -1.00
CA ALA A 26 5.33 -9.51 0.45
C ALA A 26 4.81 -10.76 1.19
N GLY A 27 4.41 -11.81 0.47
CA GLY A 27 3.90 -13.05 1.06
C GLY A 27 2.42 -13.01 1.47
N LYS A 28 1.68 -11.99 1.06
CA LYS A 28 0.22 -11.88 1.23
C LYS A 28 -0.45 -11.77 -0.13
N SER A 29 -1.11 -12.83 -0.59
CA SER A 29 -1.92 -12.74 -1.81
C SER A 29 -3.22 -11.99 -1.54
N LEU A 30 -3.31 -10.74 -1.97
CA LEU A 30 -4.56 -9.99 -2.00
C LEU A 30 -5.37 -10.34 -3.25
N ASN A 31 -6.70 -10.36 -3.12
CA ASN A 31 -7.58 -10.41 -4.29
C ASN A 31 -7.76 -9.01 -4.92
N PHE A 32 -8.36 -8.92 -6.11
CA PHE A 32 -8.55 -7.64 -6.81
C PHE A 32 -9.34 -6.60 -6.01
N GLU A 33 -10.34 -7.02 -5.24
CA GLU A 33 -11.14 -6.09 -4.42
C GLU A 33 -10.34 -5.55 -3.23
N GLU A 34 -9.53 -6.40 -2.59
CA GLU A 34 -8.63 -6.00 -1.51
C GLU A 34 -7.53 -5.08 -2.02
N ALA A 35 -6.98 -5.38 -3.20
CA ALA A 35 -5.96 -4.57 -3.85
C ALA A 35 -6.50 -3.20 -4.28
N ASP A 36 -7.73 -3.12 -4.80
CA ASP A 36 -8.41 -1.87 -5.13
C ASP A 36 -8.65 -1.00 -3.88
N LYS A 37 -9.11 -1.61 -2.78
CA LYS A 37 -9.26 -0.90 -1.48
C LYS A 37 -7.92 -0.37 -0.97
N LEU A 38 -6.85 -1.15 -1.09
CA LEU A 38 -5.52 -0.73 -0.66
C LEU A 38 -4.99 0.42 -1.52
N LEU A 39 -5.11 0.31 -2.85
CA LEU A 39 -4.75 1.38 -3.79
C LEU A 39 -5.50 2.67 -3.47
N GLY A 40 -6.81 2.58 -3.22
CA GLY A 40 -7.63 3.72 -2.81
C GLY A 40 -7.09 4.40 -1.55
N ARG A 41 -6.73 3.63 -0.51
CA ARG A 41 -6.12 4.19 0.71
C ARG A 41 -4.76 4.83 0.43
N ILE A 42 -3.90 4.18 -0.36
CA ILE A 42 -2.59 4.74 -0.74
C ILE A 42 -2.76 6.07 -1.48
N MET A 43 -3.65 6.12 -2.47
CA MET A 43 -3.94 7.34 -3.22
C MET A 43 -4.52 8.44 -2.32
N GLN A 44 -5.31 8.09 -1.31
CA GLN A 44 -5.76 9.03 -0.29
C GLN A 44 -4.58 9.61 0.51
N THR A 45 -3.57 8.80 0.88
CA THR A 45 -2.37 9.30 1.59
C THR A 45 -1.52 10.28 0.78
N LYS A 46 -1.62 10.24 -0.57
CA LYS A 46 -0.94 11.18 -1.47
C LYS A 46 -1.62 12.56 -1.53
N ASN A 47 -2.78 12.74 -0.89
CA ASN A 47 -3.48 14.02 -0.81
C ASN A 47 -3.02 14.80 0.44
N ASP A 48 -2.79 16.12 0.31
CA ASP A 48 -2.24 16.98 1.37
C ASP A 48 -2.99 16.87 2.71
N ALA A 49 -4.30 16.62 2.67
CA ALA A 49 -5.14 16.45 3.85
C ALA A 49 -4.83 15.17 4.65
N ALA A 50 -4.43 14.08 3.98
CA ALA A 50 -4.10 12.82 4.62
C ALA A 50 -2.70 12.86 5.27
N GLN A 51 -1.77 13.58 4.65
CA GLN A 51 -0.46 13.86 5.22
C GLN A 51 -0.56 14.63 6.55
N LEU A 52 -1.49 15.60 6.63
CA LEU A 52 -1.79 16.34 7.87
C LEU A 52 -2.46 15.48 8.96
N ALA A 53 -3.22 14.45 8.56
CA ALA A 53 -3.84 13.48 9.48
C ALA A 53 -2.86 12.40 9.96
N GLY A 54 -1.63 12.38 9.43
CA GLY A 54 -0.63 11.36 9.71
C GLY A 54 -1.00 9.98 9.16
N ASP A 55 -1.86 9.92 8.15
CA ASP A 55 -2.14 8.71 7.39
C ASP A 55 -1.05 8.58 6.31
N THR A 56 -0.26 7.52 6.39
CA THR A 56 0.94 7.34 5.57
C THR A 56 0.97 5.95 4.97
N VAL A 57 1.66 5.80 3.85
CA VAL A 57 1.92 4.48 3.23
C VAL A 57 2.59 3.53 4.24
N GLU A 58 3.43 4.05 5.15
CA GLU A 58 4.03 3.26 6.22
C GLU A 58 3.00 2.64 7.17
N LYS A 59 2.00 3.43 7.63
CA LYS A 59 0.92 2.89 8.46
C LYS A 59 0.11 1.84 7.73
N ILE A 60 -0.21 2.10 6.47
CA ILE A 60 -0.94 1.14 5.62
C ILE A 60 -0.15 -0.16 5.47
N ALA A 61 1.15 -0.07 5.18
CA ALA A 61 2.03 -1.23 5.07
C ALA A 61 2.07 -2.04 6.37
N THR A 62 2.16 -1.35 7.52
CA THR A 62 2.15 -1.98 8.84
C THR A 62 0.80 -2.67 9.12
N GLU A 63 -0.32 -2.01 8.85
CA GLU A 63 -1.68 -2.55 9.06
C GLU A 63 -1.97 -3.76 8.15
N PHE A 64 -1.67 -3.65 6.85
CA PHE A 64 -2.03 -4.67 5.88
C PHE A 64 -1.04 -5.81 5.79
N PHE A 65 0.25 -5.57 6.02
CA PHE A 65 1.29 -6.58 5.86
C PHE A 65 1.88 -7.06 7.19
N GLY A 66 1.71 -6.30 8.28
CA GLY A 66 2.20 -6.68 9.61
C GLY A 66 3.72 -6.61 9.76
N ILE A 67 4.36 -5.72 8.98
CA ILE A 67 5.82 -5.54 8.89
C ILE A 67 6.23 -4.23 9.54
#